data_AF-A0A6J5F910-F1
#
_entry.id   AF-A0A6J5F910-F1
#
_cell.length_a   1.000
_cell.length_b   1.000
_cell.length_c   1.000
_cell.angle_alpha   90.00
_cell.angle_beta   90.00
_cell.angle_gamma   90.00
#
_symmetry.space_group_name_H-M   'P 1'
#
loop_
_entity.id
_entity.type
_entity.pdbx_description
1 polymer ?
#
loop_
_entity_poly.entity_id
_entity_poly.type
_entity_poly.pdbx_seq_one_letter_code
_entity_poly.pdbx_strand_id
1 'polypeptide(L)'
;MKNDKRTDSFLTFARTSFLLMQRLWDAGDMEQIRKLVSARLQSRLERDLAARGDRINHTEVKRLDLELIPNSADEIGATVSVRFRGEMREDTDAAIERFEDIWHFLRIDNNEDGWQIDDIEIVI
;
A
#
# COMPACT_ATOMS: atom_id res chain seq x y z
N MET A 1 -4.09 -2.64 -27.84
CA MET A 1 -2.78 -2.17 -27.34
C MET A 1 -2.82 -0.87 -26.51
N LYS A 2 -3.99 -0.46 -25.96
CA LYS A 2 -4.10 0.74 -25.08
C LYS A 2 -4.15 0.39 -23.58
N ASN A 3 -4.54 -0.84 -23.22
CA ASN A 3 -4.66 -1.25 -21.80
C ASN A 3 -3.30 -1.46 -21.12
N ASP A 4 -2.30 -1.96 -21.83
CA ASP A 4 -0.99 -2.34 -21.29
C ASP A 4 -0.27 -1.16 -20.61
N LYS A 5 -0.17 -0.02 -21.32
CA LYS A 5 0.49 1.19 -20.80
C LYS A 5 -0.17 1.76 -19.55
N ARG A 6 -1.52 1.70 -19.46
CA ARG A 6 -2.25 2.21 -18.29
C ARG A 6 -2.03 1.33 -17.07
N THR A 7 -2.01 0.01 -17.29
CA THR A 7 -1.66 -0.96 -16.26
C THR A 7 -0.24 -0.76 -15.76
N ASP A 8 0.74 -0.60 -16.65
CA ASP A 8 2.14 -0.36 -16.28
C ASP A 8 2.33 0.94 -15.49
N SER A 9 1.66 2.02 -15.91
CA SER A 9 1.67 3.29 -15.17
C SER A 9 1.05 3.14 -13.78
N PHE A 10 -0.07 2.42 -13.67
CA PHE A 10 -0.71 2.18 -12.38
C PHE A 10 0.14 1.30 -11.45
N LEU A 11 0.76 0.23 -11.95
CA LEU A 11 1.66 -0.61 -11.15
C LEU A 11 2.91 0.15 -10.69
N THR A 12 3.40 1.08 -11.49
CA THR A 12 4.48 2.00 -11.10
C THR A 12 4.05 2.93 -9.96
N PHE A 13 2.84 3.49 -10.07
CA PHE A 13 2.23 4.28 -8.99
C PHE A 13 2.07 3.43 -7.71
N ALA A 14 1.48 2.25 -7.81
CA ALA A 14 1.25 1.34 -6.69
C ALA A 14 2.57 0.95 -5.99
N ARG A 15 3.63 0.67 -6.75
CA ARG A 15 4.98 0.42 -6.20
C ARG A 15 5.52 1.61 -5.42
N THR A 16 5.38 2.82 -5.98
CA THR A 16 5.85 4.05 -5.33
C THR A 16 5.08 4.30 -4.03
N SER A 17 3.77 4.11 -4.05
CA SER A 17 2.89 4.23 -2.88
C SER A 17 3.27 3.23 -1.79
N PHE A 18 3.57 1.98 -2.14
CA PHE A 18 4.02 0.96 -1.19
C PHE A 18 5.30 1.41 -0.47
N LEU A 19 6.35 1.75 -1.22
CA LEU A 19 7.63 2.16 -0.63
C LEU A 19 7.51 3.45 0.19
N LEU A 20 6.69 4.40 -0.26
CA LEU A 20 6.43 5.63 0.49
C LEU A 20 5.71 5.34 1.80
N MET A 21 4.69 4.48 1.79
CA MET A 21 3.96 4.10 3.01
C MET A 21 4.90 3.46 4.03
N GLN A 22 5.78 2.53 3.62
CA GLN A 22 6.76 1.93 4.54
C GLN A 22 7.64 3.01 5.21
N ARG A 23 8.17 3.94 4.41
CA ARG A 23 8.99 5.05 4.92
C ARG A 23 8.22 5.96 5.89
N LEU A 24 6.98 6.30 5.57
CA LEU A 24 6.16 7.16 6.42
C LEU A 24 5.72 6.45 7.70
N TRP A 25 5.41 5.16 7.60
CA TRP A 25 5.11 4.31 8.73
C TRP A 25 6.30 4.23 9.68
N ASP A 26 7.50 3.92 9.17
CA ASP A 26 8.74 3.90 9.95
C ASP A 26 9.00 5.23 10.67
N ALA A 27 8.77 6.35 9.97
CA ALA A 27 8.90 7.68 10.55
C ALA A 27 7.78 8.06 11.55
N GLY A 28 6.68 7.30 11.59
CA GLY A 28 5.48 7.65 12.36
C GLY A 28 4.77 8.91 11.85
N ASP A 29 4.96 9.27 10.57
CA ASP A 29 4.48 10.52 9.98
C ASP A 29 3.01 10.39 9.53
N MET A 30 2.11 10.35 10.52
CA MET A 30 0.66 10.24 10.28
C MET A 30 0.11 11.43 9.47
N GLU A 31 0.78 12.58 9.53
CA GLU A 31 0.37 13.79 8.81
C GLU A 31 0.52 13.65 7.29
N GLN A 32 1.51 12.87 6.83
CA GLN A 32 1.65 12.53 5.41
C GLN A 32 0.85 11.27 5.05
N ILE A 33 0.75 10.28 5.95
CA ILE A 33 -0.04 9.05 5.72
C ILE A 33 -1.49 9.39 5.37
N ARG A 34 -2.13 10.31 6.10
CA ARG A 34 -3.52 10.77 5.84
C ARG A 34 -3.78 11.32 4.43
N LYS A 35 -2.73 11.67 3.67
CA LYS A 35 -2.86 12.15 2.29
C LYS A 35 -2.91 11.00 1.28
N LEU A 36 -2.39 9.84 1.66
CA LEU A 36 -2.28 8.64 0.82
C LEU A 36 -3.45 7.68 1.01
N VAL A 37 -4.14 7.74 2.14
CA VAL A 37 -5.14 6.75 2.53
C VAL A 37 -6.54 7.34 2.59
N SER A 38 -7.56 6.49 2.44
CA SER A 38 -8.94 6.88 2.71
C SER A 38 -9.16 7.13 4.21
N ALA A 39 -10.22 7.86 4.57
CA ALA A 39 -10.58 8.12 5.96
C ALA A 39 -10.79 6.82 6.76
N ARG A 40 -11.26 5.76 6.11
CA ARG A 40 -11.47 4.44 6.72
C ARG A 40 -10.14 3.79 7.14
N LEU A 41 -9.19 3.72 6.21
CA LEU A 41 -7.86 3.17 6.50
C LEU A 41 -7.09 4.04 7.49
N GLN A 42 -7.22 5.37 7.38
CA GLN A 42 -6.61 6.32 8.31
C GLN A 42 -6.94 5.97 9.77
N SER A 43 -8.22 5.80 10.11
CA SER A 43 -8.63 5.49 11.48
C SER A 43 -8.06 4.17 12.00
N ARG A 44 -7.79 3.19 11.12
CA ARG A 44 -7.12 1.94 11.49
C ARG A 44 -5.64 2.19 11.78
N LEU A 45 -4.94 2.85 10.85
CA LEU A 45 -3.52 3.15 10.97
C LEU A 45 -3.18 4.04 12.18
N GLU A 46 -4.06 4.98 12.55
CA GLU A 46 -3.91 5.79 13.76
C GLU A 46 -3.92 4.94 15.03
N ARG A 47 -4.80 3.94 15.11
CA ARG A 47 -4.84 3.01 16.26
C ARG A 47 -3.61 2.11 16.28
N ASP A 48 -3.21 1.59 15.12
CA ASP A 48 -2.05 0.71 15.00
C ASP A 48 -0.76 1.46 15.35
N LEU A 49 -0.62 2.71 14.90
CA LEU A 49 0.52 3.58 15.24
C LEU A 49 0.53 3.93 16.74
N ALA A 50 -0.63 4.24 17.33
CA ALA A 50 -0.74 4.48 18.76
C ALA A 50 -0.39 3.24 19.59
N ALA A 51 -0.78 2.04 19.14
CA ALA A 51 -0.44 0.78 19.78
C ALA A 51 1.06 0.42 19.65
N ARG A 52 1.70 0.81 18.54
CA ARG A 52 3.15 0.69 18.35
C ARG A 52 3.93 1.50 19.40
N GLY A 53 3.43 2.68 19.76
CA GLY A 53 4.12 3.61 20.66
C GLY A 53 5.49 4.03 20.12
N ASP A 54 6.48 4.12 21.01
CA ASP A 54 7.84 4.58 20.67
C ASP A 54 8.74 3.48 20.06
N ARG A 55 8.17 2.33 19.70
CA ARG A 55 8.95 1.27 19.04
C ARG A 55 9.45 1.78 17.70
N ILE A 56 10.76 1.74 17.53
CA ILE A 56 11.42 2.05 16.26
C ILE A 56 11.06 0.93 15.28
N ASN A 57 10.61 1.33 14.08
CA ASN A 57 10.37 0.44 12.97
C ASN A 57 11.31 0.85 11.84
N HIS A 58 11.97 -0.12 11.20
CA HIS A 58 12.83 0.15 10.05
C HIS A 58 12.61 -0.93 8.99
N THR A 59 11.85 -0.57 7.97
CA THR A 59 11.48 -1.47 6.89
C THR A 59 12.54 -1.41 5.80
N GLU A 60 13.21 -2.54 5.57
CA GLU A 60 14.05 -2.74 4.39
C GLU A 60 13.41 -3.74 3.45
N VAL A 61 13.02 -3.27 2.27
CA VAL A 61 12.44 -4.09 1.20
C VAL A 61 13.56 -4.64 0.30
N LYS A 62 13.75 -5.96 0.30
CA LYS A 62 14.77 -6.65 -0.51
C LYS A 62 14.25 -7.06 -1.88
N ARG A 63 13.04 -7.61 -1.92
CA ARG A 63 12.33 -7.98 -3.16
C ARG A 63 10.90 -7.49 -3.06
N LEU A 64 10.37 -6.97 -4.17
CA LEU A 64 9.01 -6.48 -4.27
C LEU A 64 8.48 -6.79 -5.66
N ASP A 65 7.53 -7.71 -5.71
CA ASP A 65 6.78 -8.12 -6.90
C ASP A 65 5.34 -7.63 -6.77
N LEU A 66 4.76 -7.17 -7.88
CA LEU A 66 3.40 -6.63 -7.93
C LEU A 66 2.60 -7.40 -8.98
N GLU A 67 1.34 -7.69 -8.66
CA GLU A 67 0.39 -8.30 -9.58
C GLU A 67 -0.95 -7.57 -9.47
N LEU A 68 -1.46 -7.08 -10.60
CA LEU A 68 -2.81 -6.52 -10.66
C LEU A 68 -3.83 -7.65 -10.47
N ILE A 69 -4.71 -7.53 -9.48
CA ILE A 69 -5.81 -8.48 -9.31
C ILE A 69 -6.96 -8.02 -10.20
N PRO A 70 -7.44 -8.86 -11.14
CA PRO A 70 -8.58 -8.51 -11.97
C PRO A 70 -9.83 -8.32 -11.12
N ASN A 71 -10.43 -7.14 -11.19
CA ASN A 71 -11.69 -6.88 -10.53
C ASN A 71 -12.77 -7.84 -11.07
N SER A 72 -13.62 -8.35 -10.17
CA SER A 72 -14.85 -9.01 -10.59
C SER A 72 -15.82 -7.98 -11.19
N ALA A 73 -16.67 -8.39 -12.13
CA ALA A 73 -17.61 -7.49 -12.82
C ALA A 73 -18.61 -6.78 -11.88
N ASP A 74 -18.68 -7.21 -10.61
CA ASP A 74 -19.56 -6.69 -9.57
C ASP A 74 -18.88 -5.70 -8.61
N GLU A 75 -17.62 -5.32 -8.84
CA GLU A 75 -16.94 -4.32 -7.99
C GLU A 75 -17.57 -2.93 -8.14
N ILE A 76 -18.20 -2.48 -7.05
CA ILE A 76 -18.82 -1.17 -6.91
C ILE A 76 -17.73 -0.10 -6.85
N GLY A 77 -17.70 0.81 -7.82
CA GLY A 77 -16.80 1.96 -7.85
C GLY A 77 -15.42 1.63 -8.43
N ALA A 78 -14.67 2.68 -8.82
CA ALA A 78 -13.36 2.56 -9.46
C ALA A 78 -12.25 2.14 -8.47
N THR A 79 -12.43 0.98 -7.83
CA THR A 79 -11.43 0.32 -6.99
C THR A 79 -10.49 -0.47 -7.88
N VAL A 80 -9.21 -0.56 -7.52
CA VAL A 80 -8.24 -1.44 -8.17
C VAL A 80 -7.41 -2.12 -7.11
N SER A 81 -7.27 -3.43 -7.20
CA SER A 81 -6.56 -4.24 -6.20
C SER A 81 -5.21 -4.70 -6.74
N VAL A 82 -4.16 -4.60 -5.93
CA VAL A 82 -2.81 -5.04 -6.29
C VAL A 82 -2.29 -5.97 -5.20
N ARG A 83 -1.84 -7.15 -5.59
CA ARG A 83 -1.07 -8.05 -4.73
C ARG A 83 0.38 -7.60 -4.74
N PHE A 84 0.90 -7.31 -3.56
CA PHE A 84 2.32 -7.10 -3.29
C PHE A 84 2.87 -8.35 -2.62
N ARG A 85 4.02 -8.84 -3.08
CA ARG A 85 4.71 -9.93 -2.39
C ARG A 85 6.21 -9.76 -2.52
N GLY A 86 6.94 -10.33 -1.58
CA GLY A 86 8.38 -10.18 -1.61
C GLY A 86 9.07 -10.62 -0.35
N GLU A 87 10.18 -9.93 -0.08
CA GLU A 87 11.05 -10.17 1.06
C GLU A 87 11.39 -8.82 1.69
N MET A 88 11.12 -8.67 2.99
CA MET A 88 11.42 -7.47 3.77
C MET A 88 11.84 -7.82 5.19
N ARG A 89 12.39 -6.86 5.91
CA ARG A 89 12.60 -6.92 7.37
C ARG A 89 12.17 -5.60 7.99
N GLU A 90 11.66 -5.63 9.21
CA GLU A 90 11.12 -4.45 9.91
C GLU A 90 12.03 -3.94 11.05
N ASP A 91 13.19 -4.58 11.23
CA ASP A 91 14.28 -4.15 12.12
C ASP A 91 15.62 -4.39 11.41
N THR A 92 16.62 -3.55 11.69
CA THR A 92 17.98 -3.66 11.14
C THR A 92 18.66 -4.98 11.54
N ASP A 93 18.33 -5.52 12.71
CA ASP A 93 18.89 -6.78 13.19
C ASP A 93 17.95 -7.98 12.99
N ALA A 94 16.75 -7.77 12.44
CA ALA A 94 15.80 -8.83 12.14
C ALA A 94 16.21 -9.65 10.90
N ALA A 95 15.72 -10.90 10.88
CA ALA A 95 15.77 -11.74 9.71
C ALA A 95 14.91 -11.14 8.58
N ILE A 96 15.29 -11.42 7.33
CA ILE A 96 14.46 -11.11 6.17
C ILE A 96 13.35 -12.15 6.11
N GLU A 97 12.11 -11.67 6.07
CA GLU A 97 10.90 -12.48 6.03
C GLU A 97 10.16 -12.26 4.72
N ARG A 98 9.37 -13.27 4.32
CA ARG A 98 8.47 -13.15 3.18
C ARG A 98 7.19 -12.48 3.62
N PHE A 99 6.64 -11.64 2.76
CA PHE A 99 5.35 -11.03 2.96
C PHE A 99 4.50 -11.16 1.70
N GLU A 100 3.19 -11.14 1.90
CA GLU A 100 2.19 -10.98 0.85
C GLU A 100 1.04 -10.12 1.39
N ASP A 101 0.76 -9.02 0.69
CA ASP A 101 -0.32 -8.10 1.00
C ASP A 101 -1.18 -7.86 -0.23
N ILE A 102 -2.46 -7.60 -0.05
CA ILE A 102 -3.35 -7.08 -1.09
C ILE A 102 -3.76 -5.67 -0.70
N TRP A 103 -3.44 -4.69 -1.54
CA TRP A 103 -3.84 -3.31 -1.30
C TRP A 103 -4.92 -2.91 -2.28
N HIS A 104 -5.96 -2.27 -1.75
CA HIS A 104 -7.11 -1.79 -2.51
C HIS A 104 -6.99 -0.28 -2.68
N PHE A 105 -6.99 0.18 -3.92
CA PHE A 105 -6.88 1.58 -4.27
C PHE A 105 -8.23 2.11 -4.74
N LEU A 106 -8.69 3.22 -4.17
CA LEU A 106 -9.91 3.90 -4.56
C LEU A 106 -9.57 5.16 -5.37
N ARG A 107 -10.24 5.35 -6.51
CA ARG A 107 -10.17 6.60 -7.25
C ARG A 107 -10.99 7.70 -6.57
N ILE A 108 -10.37 8.84 -6.30
CA ILE A 108 -10.97 9.95 -5.55
C ILE A 108 -11.51 11.10 -6.41
N ASP A 109 -11.08 11.22 -7.67
CA ASP A 109 -11.53 12.26 -8.59
C ASP A 109 -11.82 11.69 -10.00
N ASN A 110 -12.63 12.41 -10.78
CA ASN A 110 -12.76 12.16 -12.24
C ASN A 110 -11.46 12.48 -13.03
N ASN A 111 -10.41 12.93 -12.34
CA ASN A 111 -9.09 13.13 -12.92
C ASN A 111 -8.33 11.78 -12.92
N GLU A 112 -7.60 11.45 -13.99
CA GLU A 112 -7.08 10.09 -14.22
C GLU A 112 -6.05 9.61 -13.16
N ASP A 113 -5.51 10.50 -12.32
CA ASP A 113 -4.36 10.24 -11.44
C ASP A 113 -4.65 10.31 -9.92
N GLY A 114 -5.89 10.58 -9.50
CA GLY A 114 -6.24 10.70 -8.09
C GLY A 114 -6.58 9.35 -7.45
N TRP A 115 -5.62 8.71 -6.77
CA TRP A 115 -5.80 7.44 -6.07
C TRP A 115 -5.45 7.54 -4.58
N GLN A 116 -6.23 6.86 -3.75
CA GLN A 116 -5.93 6.63 -2.33
C GLN A 116 -5.91 5.13 -2.03
N ILE A 117 -5.14 4.73 -1.02
CA ILE A 117 -5.19 3.38 -0.45
C ILE A 117 -6.42 3.32 0.46
N ASP A 118 -7.40 2.50 0.10
CA ASP A 118 -8.63 2.33 0.87
C ASP A 118 -8.55 1.15 1.84
N ASP A 119 -7.82 0.10 1.48
CA ASP A 119 -7.59 -1.05 2.35
C ASP A 119 -6.23 -1.72 2.12
N ILE A 120 -5.82 -2.47 3.13
CA ILE A 120 -4.64 -3.33 3.15
C ILE A 120 -5.05 -4.63 3.83
N GLU A 121 -4.93 -5.74 3.11
CA GLU A 121 -5.18 -7.10 3.58
C GLU A 121 -3.85 -7.85 3.65
N ILE A 122 -3.46 -8.32 4.83
CA ILE A 122 -2.27 -9.14 5.01
C ILE A 122 -2.64 -10.59 4.72
N VAL A 123 -1.91 -11.24 3.83
CA VAL A 123 -2.08 -12.65 3.50
C VAL A 123 -1.13 -13.47 4.37
N ILE A 124 -1.70 -14.21 5.32
CA ILE A 124 -1.00 -15.11 6.26
C ILE A 124 -0.78 -16.51 5.71
#